data_AF-A0A9D4BZD0-F1
#
_entry.id   AF-A0A9D4BZD0-F1
#
_cell.length_a   1.000
_cell.length_b   1.000
_cell.length_c   1.000
_cell.angle_alpha   90.00
_cell.angle_beta   90.00
_cell.angle_gamma   90.00
#
_symmetry.space_group_name_H-M   'P 1'
#
loop_
_entity.id
_entity.type
_entity.pdbx_description
1 polymer ?
#
loop_
_entity_poly.entity_id
_entity_poly.type
_entity_poly.pdbx_seq_one_letter_code
_entity_poly.pdbx_strand_id
1 'polypeptide(L)' 'MSKRKCLSLEDRVKVVRLLESGRSSRDIASEFGVGRTQIQNVAKRKRDIMDEYECGNPEAKRVKVCVPYGEIDD' A
#
# COMPACT_ATOMS: atom_id res chain seq x y z
N MET A 1 -19.44 -0.35 13.09
CA MET A 1 -18.21 -0.80 12.39
C MET A 1 -17.99 0.12 11.18
N SER A 2 -16.89 0.87 11.13
CA SER A 2 -16.56 1.67 9.93
C SER A 2 -16.17 0.73 8.78
N LYS A 3 -16.76 0.90 7.60
CA LYS A 3 -16.39 0.15 6.40
C LYS A 3 -14.92 0.43 6.07
N ARG A 4 -14.13 -0.63 5.86
CA ARG A 4 -12.73 -0.48 5.41
C ARG A 4 -12.75 0.03 3.97
N LYS A 5 -12.03 1.13 3.72
CA LYS A 5 -11.86 1.66 2.37
C LYS A 5 -10.81 0.84 1.62
N CYS A 6 -11.24 0.14 0.58
CA CYS A 6 -10.34 -0.59 -0.32
C CYS A 6 -9.69 0.40 -1.30
N LEU A 7 -8.37 0.28 -1.50
CA LEU A 7 -7.66 1.02 -2.57
C LEU A 7 -7.70 0.19 -3.85
N SER A 8 -8.07 0.83 -4.96
CA SER A 8 -7.90 0.30 -6.32
C SER A 8 -6.43 0.21 -6.71
N LEU A 9 -6.13 -0.50 -7.79
CA LEU A 9 -4.77 -0.62 -8.34
C LEU A 9 -4.13 0.76 -8.57
N GLU A 10 -4.85 1.65 -9.26
CA GLU A 10 -4.41 3.02 -9.56
C GLU A 10 -4.11 3.83 -8.30
N ASP A 11 -4.98 3.71 -7.28
CA ASP A 11 -4.78 4.36 -5.98
C ASP A 11 -3.51 3.85 -5.29
N ARG A 12 -3.24 2.55 -5.34
CA ARG A 12 -2.00 1.98 -4.77
C ARG A 12 -0.77 2.48 -5.50
N VAL A 13 -0.81 2.58 -6.83
CA VAL A 13 0.27 3.16 -7.64
C VAL A 13 0.52 4.62 -7.27
N LYS A 14 -0.55 5.42 -7.09
CA LYS A 14 -0.42 6.81 -6.61
C LYS A 14 0.23 6.88 -5.23
N VAL A 15 -0.18 6.02 -4.30
CA VAL A 15 0.44 5.91 -2.97
C VAL A 15 1.92 5.58 -3.07
N VAL A 16 2.32 4.63 -3.93
CA VAL A 16 3.74 4.31 -4.16
C VAL A 16 4.51 5.53 -4.66
N ARG A 17 4.00 6.23 -5.66
CA ARG A 17 4.65 7.43 -6.21
C ARG A 17 4.82 8.55 -5.16
N LEU A 18 3.82 8.73 -4.29
CA LEU A 18 3.88 9.69 -3.19
C LEU A 18 4.88 9.28 -2.11
N LEU A 19 5.01 7.99 -1.82
CA LEU A 19 6.04 7.49 -0.90
C LEU A 19 7.44 7.69 -1.48
N GLU A 20 7.62 7.48 -2.79
CA GLU A 20 8.90 7.69 -3.47
C GLU A 20 9.28 9.17 -3.61
N SER A 21 8.29 10.07 -3.65
CA SER A 21 8.53 11.52 -3.55
C SER A 21 8.86 12.00 -2.13
N GLY A 22 8.92 11.09 -1.14
CA GLY A 22 9.29 11.40 0.24
C GLY A 22 8.15 11.93 1.11
N ARG A 23 6.88 11.82 0.68
CA ARG A 23 5.73 12.21 1.50
C ARG A 23 5.57 11.26 2.69
N SER A 24 5.14 11.80 3.82
CA SER A 24 4.88 11.00 5.02
C SER A 24 3.72 10.05 4.82
N SER A 25 3.91 8.78 5.23
CA SER A 25 2.84 7.77 5.18
C SER A 25 1.59 8.17 5.99
N ARG A 26 1.74 9.07 6.97
CA ARG A 26 0.61 9.59 7.76
C ARG A 26 -0.25 10.56 6.95
N ASP A 27 0.40 11.45 6.20
CA ASP A 27 -0.30 12.42 5.35
C ASP A 27 -1.01 11.70 4.20
N ILE A 28 -0.32 10.74 3.57
CA ILE A 28 -0.91 9.90 2.52
C ILE A 28 -2.11 9.09 3.07
N ALA A 29 -2.00 8.52 4.27
CA ALA A 29 -3.12 7.80 4.89
C ALA A 29 -4.36 8.70 5.08
N SER A 30 -4.14 9.94 5.51
CA SER A 30 -5.20 10.94 5.69
C SER A 30 -5.83 11.35 4.36
N GLU A 31 -5.00 11.66 3.36
CA GLU A 31 -5.43 12.09 2.01
C GLU A 31 -6.29 11.01 1.33
N PHE A 32 -5.91 9.74 1.47
CA PHE A 32 -6.65 8.62 0.89
C PHE A 32 -7.78 8.10 1.79
N GLY A 33 -7.86 8.56 3.05
CA GLY A 33 -8.86 8.09 4.02
C GLY A 33 -8.70 6.61 4.38
N VAL A 34 -7.46 6.14 4.51
CA VAL A 34 -7.11 4.73 4.77
C VAL A 34 -6.25 4.60 6.02
N GLY A 35 -6.18 3.40 6.58
CA GLY A 35 -5.33 3.13 7.74
C GLY A 35 -3.83 3.16 7.38
N ARG A 36 -3.00 3.58 8.34
CA ARG A 36 -1.52 3.56 8.22
C ARG A 36 -0.98 2.19 7.81
N THR A 37 -1.56 1.11 8.36
CA THR A 37 -1.21 -0.27 8.02
C THR A 37 -1.44 -0.59 6.54
N GLN A 38 -2.45 0.01 5.92
CA GLN A 38 -2.73 -0.19 4.50
C GLN A 38 -1.67 0.49 3.63
N ILE A 39 -1.25 1.70 3.99
CA ILE A 39 -0.15 2.40 3.32
C ILE A 39 1.17 1.63 3.46
N GLN A 40 1.48 1.10 4.65
CA GLN A 40 2.68 0.29 4.84
C GLN A 40 2.65 -1.01 4.03
N ASN A 41 1.51 -1.67 3.91
CA ASN A 41 1.37 -2.84 3.06
C ASN A 41 1.57 -2.53 1.57
N VAL A 42 1.09 -1.37 1.12
CA VAL A 42 1.35 -0.87 -0.24
C VAL A 42 2.85 -0.58 -0.43
N ALA A 43 3.50 0.05 0.55
CA ALA A 43 4.94 0.31 0.51
C ALA A 43 5.77 -0.99 0.40
N LYS A 44 5.41 -2.02 1.15
CA LYS A 44 6.08 -3.34 1.12
C LYS A 44 5.93 -4.06 -0.21
N ARG A 45 4.77 -3.93 -0.87
CA ARG A 45 4.46 -4.58 -2.16
C ARG A 45 4.58 -3.62 -3.35
N LYS A 46 5.33 -2.54 -3.21
CA LYS A 46 5.38 -1.48 -4.23
C LYS A 46 5.86 -1.97 -5.60
N ARG A 47 6.78 -2.95 -5.60
CA ARG A 47 7.28 -3.59 -6.83
C ARG A 47 6.19 -4.40 -7.52
N ASP A 48 5.51 -5.28 -6.78
CA ASP A 48 4.41 -6.09 -7.31
C ASP A 48 3.26 -5.23 -7.84
N ILE A 49 2.95 -4.12 -7.15
CA ILE A 49 1.88 -3.20 -7.54
C ILE A 49 2.21 -2.46 -8.84
N MET A 50 3.47 -2.06 -9.03
CA MET A 50 3.91 -1.42 -10.27
C MET A 50 3.94 -2.43 -11.43
N ASP A 51 4.45 -3.64 -11.17
CA ASP A 51 4.45 -4.72 -12.16
C ASP A 51 3.03 -5.11 -12.60
N GLU A 52 2.08 -5.24 -11.65
CA GLU A 52 0.66 -5.48 -11.93
C GLU A 52 0.04 -4.35 -12.77
N TYR A 53 0.45 -3.10 -12.53
CA TYR A 53 -0.02 -1.93 -13.28
C TYR A 53 0.53 -1.87 -14.70
N GLU A 54 1.80 -2.24 -14.90
CA GLU A 54 2.46 -2.22 -16.21
C GLU A 54 2.12 -3.45 -17.07
N CYS A 55 1.98 -4.63 -16.45
CA CYS A 55 1.67 -5.89 -17.13
C CYS A 55 0.17 -6.06 -17.41
N GLY A 56 -0.70 -5.35 -16.69
CA GLY A 56 -2.15 -5.38 -16.91
C GLY A 56 -2.82 -6.72 -16.55
N ASN A 57 -2.15 -7.60 -15.80
CA ASN A 57 -2.68 -8.89 -15.38
C ASN A 57 -3.23 -8.81 -13.94
N PRO A 58 -4.56 -8.69 -13.72
CA PRO A 58 -5.15 -8.47 -12.41
C PRO A 58 -5.20 -9.73 -11.50
N GLU A 59 -4.48 -10.81 -11.84
CA GLU A 59 -4.56 -12.09 -11.13
C GLU A 59 -3.50 -12.26 -10.03
N ALA A 60 -3.02 -11.16 -9.43
CA ALA A 60 -2.16 -11.26 -8.24
C ALA A 60 -2.99 -11.74 -7.03
N LYS A 61 -3.00 -13.06 -6.87
CA LYS A 61 -3.61 -13.85 -5.80
C LYS A 61 -3.52 -13.13 -4.44
N ARG A 62 -4.64 -13.11 -3.70
CA ARG A 62 -4.69 -12.71 -2.28
C ARG A 62 -3.78 -13.61 -1.44
N VAL A 63 -2.49 -13.31 -1.38
CA VAL A 63 -1.61 -13.95 -0.41
C VAL A 63 -1.91 -13.31 0.95
N LYS A 64 -2.53 -14.11 1.83
CA LYS A 64 -2.78 -13.80 3.24
C LYS A 64 -1.42 -13.78 3.96
N VAL A 65 -0.63 -12.75 3.71
CA VAL A 65 0.63 -12.52 4.40
C VAL A 65 0.30 -11.98 5.79
N CYS A 66 0.36 -12.86 6.77
CA CYS A 66 0.61 -12.51 8.16
C CYS A 66 2.08 -12.07 8.26
N VAL A 67 2.35 -10.76 8.29
CA VAL A 67 3.71 -10.28 8.58
C VAL A 67 3.86 -10.21 10.10
N PRO A 68 4.80 -10.95 10.72
CA PRO A 68 5.19 -10.68 12.10
C PRO A 68 5.85 -9.31 12.20
N TYR A 69 5.54 -8.58 13.28
CA TYR A 69 6.02 -7.23 13.55
C TYR A 69 7.37 -7.32 14.28
N GLY A 70 8.45 -6.86 13.65
CA GLY A 70 9.80 -6.71 14.25
C GLY A 70 10.74 -6.07 13.23
N GLU A 71 11.64 -5.15 13.53
CA GLU A 71 12.13 -4.53 14.77
C GLU A 71 12.24 -3.01 14.55
N ILE A 72 12.05 -2.21 15.60
CA ILE A 72 12.39 -0.78 15.63
C ILE A 72 13.67 -0.73 16.46
N ASP A 73 14.81 -0.48 15.81
CA ASP A 73 16.09 -0.24 16.50
C ASP A 73 16.02 1.11 17.25
N ASP A 74 16.65 1.12 18.43
CA ASP A 74 16.62 2.09 19.54
C ASP A 74 16.93 3.56 19.16
#